data_AF-A0A7R9EKV6-F1
#
_entry.id   AF-A0A7R9EKV6-F1
#
_cell.length_a   1.000
_cell.length_b   1.000
_cell.length_c   1.000
_cell.angle_alpha   90.00
_cell.angle_beta   90.00
_cell.angle_gamma   90.00
#
_symmetry.space_group_name_H-M   'P 1'
#
loop_
_entity.id
_entity.type
_entity.pdbx_description
1 polymer ?
#
loop_
_entity_poly.entity_id
_entity_poly.type
_entity_poly.pdbx_seq_one_letter_code
_entity_poly.pdbx_strand_id
1 'polypeptide(L)'
;MSHNCVASTRHTISPGEQFRLTLRTTVSSNRQLFVFKVYVLRTKVSSNTQLFVFKVDVTHHGVRNAPRLTLRTTVPVRCGQELYTSYTHSLEPTLVRRENLSRGKYFDCSCTRCKDPTELGTHLGTLKCNKCDPGLILSTNPLDPEAQWKCSHCEFSTGGGAVRRVLSVIQAEMDAVEWMPLDEQSVEARERLWRKYRSVLHPRHAFITCIRLSLSQLYGRVPGYRLDEMPDILHERKIEICKDLMAVADVLEPGLTRLRGKCES
;
A
#
# COMPACT_ATOMS: atom_id res chain seq x y z
N MET A 1 13.71 -1.36 4.87
CA MET A 1 13.92 -2.20 3.67
C MET A 1 12.54 -2.41 3.07
N SER A 2 12.24 -1.93 1.85
CA SER A 2 10.89 -1.97 1.27
C SER A 2 10.70 -3.10 0.28
N HIS A 3 9.47 -3.53 0.08
CA HIS A 3 9.14 -4.77 -0.61
C HIS A 3 7.74 -4.63 -1.25
N ASN A 4 7.69 -4.18 -2.49
CA ASN A 4 6.49 -4.02 -3.30
C ASN A 4 6.52 -4.96 -4.54
N CYS A 5 5.44 -5.06 -5.31
CA CYS A 5 5.32 -5.93 -6.49
C CYS A 5 5.78 -5.29 -7.79
N VAL A 6 6.38 -6.10 -8.67
CA VAL A 6 6.99 -5.69 -9.96
C VAL A 6 6.53 -6.62 -11.09
N ALA A 7 6.36 -6.08 -12.30
CA ALA A 7 6.25 -6.83 -13.54
C ALA A 7 7.65 -7.13 -14.12
N SER A 8 7.83 -8.30 -14.74
CA SER A 8 9.03 -8.64 -15.51
C SER A 8 8.63 -8.88 -16.97
N THR A 9 8.87 -7.91 -17.86
CA THR A 9 8.72 -8.07 -19.32
C THR A 9 10.09 -8.04 -19.99
N ARG A 10 10.33 -8.97 -20.93
CA ARG A 10 11.64 -9.20 -21.55
C ARG A 10 11.66 -8.63 -22.98
N HIS A 11 12.47 -7.61 -23.22
CA HIS A 11 12.84 -7.16 -24.56
C HIS A 11 14.37 -7.08 -24.65
N THR A 12 14.97 -7.71 -25.66
CA THR A 12 16.43 -7.83 -25.81
C THR A 12 16.94 -6.73 -26.72
N ILE A 13 17.81 -5.86 -26.20
CA ILE A 13 18.65 -4.95 -27.00
C ILE A 13 20.05 -5.01 -26.40
N SER A 14 21.06 -5.25 -27.24
CA SER A 14 22.48 -5.29 -26.85
C SER A 14 23.05 -3.86 -26.86
N PRO A 15 23.59 -3.33 -25.74
CA PRO A 15 24.08 -1.96 -25.73
C PRO A 15 25.61 -1.85 -25.82
N GLY A 16 26.09 -0.85 -26.58
CA GLY A 16 27.45 -0.33 -26.50
C GLY A 16 27.61 0.76 -25.42
N GLU A 17 28.85 1.19 -25.17
CA GLU A 17 29.37 1.90 -23.98
C GLU A 17 28.77 3.29 -23.62
N GLN A 18 27.71 3.75 -24.28
CA GLN A 18 27.00 4.99 -23.94
C GLN A 18 25.51 4.72 -23.76
N PHE A 19 25.11 4.30 -22.56
CA PHE A 19 23.71 4.01 -22.27
C PHE A 19 22.94 5.29 -21.95
N ARG A 20 21.91 5.60 -22.74
CA ARG A 20 20.96 6.72 -22.52
C ARG A 20 19.57 6.15 -22.23
N LEU A 21 18.97 6.49 -21.08
CA LEU A 21 17.61 6.07 -20.73
C LEU A 21 16.60 6.90 -21.53
N THR A 22 15.95 6.30 -22.54
CA THR A 22 14.93 6.97 -23.36
C THR A 22 13.53 6.59 -22.88
N LEU A 23 12.81 7.54 -22.28
CA LEU A 23 11.40 7.39 -21.90
C LEU A 23 10.51 7.67 -23.12
N ARG A 24 9.74 6.66 -23.58
CA ARG A 24 8.72 6.86 -24.64
C ARG A 24 7.34 7.06 -24.03
N THR A 25 6.69 8.16 -24.39
CA THR A 25 5.30 8.47 -24.05
C THR A 25 4.41 8.24 -25.28
N THR A 26 3.31 7.49 -25.15
CA THR A 26 2.23 7.47 -26.15
C THR A 26 1.12 8.40 -25.71
N VAL A 27 0.80 9.40 -26.54
CA VAL A 27 -0.34 10.31 -26.34
C VAL A 27 -1.53 9.75 -27.10
N SER A 28 -2.61 9.40 -26.39
CA SER A 28 -3.92 9.15 -27.01
C SER A 28 -4.68 10.48 -27.08
N SER A 29 -5.29 10.76 -28.24
CA SER A 29 -5.91 12.04 -28.59
C SER A 29 -7.15 12.40 -27.75
N ASN A 30 -7.67 11.50 -26.92
CA ASN A 30 -8.76 11.81 -26.00
C ASN A 30 -8.23 12.11 -24.60
N ARG A 31 -8.17 13.41 -24.30
CA ARG A 31 -7.92 14.01 -23.00
C ARG A 31 -8.76 13.31 -21.92
N GLN A 32 -8.13 12.51 -21.04
CA GLN A 32 -8.44 12.44 -19.59
C GLN A 32 -7.69 11.36 -18.78
N LEU A 33 -6.80 10.56 -19.35
CA LEU A 33 -5.95 9.66 -18.55
C LEU A 33 -4.48 9.69 -18.96
N PHE A 34 -3.63 10.16 -18.05
CA PHE A 34 -2.18 10.05 -18.16
C PHE A 34 -1.73 8.71 -17.57
N VAL A 35 -1.56 7.68 -18.42
CA VAL A 35 -0.93 6.42 -17.99
C VAL A 35 0.58 6.54 -18.19
N PHE A 36 1.30 6.87 -17.13
CA PHE A 36 2.76 6.92 -17.15
C PHE A 36 3.34 5.50 -17.13
N LYS A 37 3.83 5.02 -18.27
CA LYS A 37 4.57 3.76 -18.38
C LYS A 37 6.07 4.05 -18.31
N VAL A 38 6.67 3.87 -17.15
CA VAL A 38 8.14 3.85 -17.00
C VAL A 38 8.60 2.41 -17.21
N TYR A 39 9.30 2.14 -18.31
CA TYR A 39 9.95 0.86 -18.56
C TYR A 39 11.40 0.93 -18.07
N VAL A 40 11.69 0.33 -16.92
CA VAL A 40 13.08 0.05 -16.50
C VAL A 40 13.48 -1.27 -17.17
N LEU A 41 14.36 -1.18 -18.17
CA LEU A 41 14.77 -2.30 -19.02
C LEU A 41 15.92 -3.11 -18.39
N ARG A 42 15.55 -4.14 -17.63
CA ARG A 42 16.26 -5.43 -17.37
C ARG A 42 15.79 -5.94 -16.02
N THR A 43 15.55 -7.25 -15.87
CA THR A 43 15.97 -7.97 -14.64
C THR A 43 16.14 -9.48 -14.84
N LYS A 44 17.22 -10.03 -14.26
CA LYS A 44 17.53 -11.45 -14.11
C LYS A 44 16.88 -11.93 -12.80
N VAL A 45 16.22 -13.10 -12.81
CA VAL A 45 15.52 -13.64 -11.64
C VAL A 45 16.51 -13.88 -10.48
N SER A 46 16.46 -13.02 -9.47
CA SER A 46 17.17 -13.19 -8.20
C SER A 46 16.18 -13.06 -7.06
N SER A 47 16.17 -14.06 -6.20
CA SER A 47 15.19 -14.34 -5.15
C SER A 47 15.28 -13.43 -3.92
N ASN A 48 16.10 -12.37 -3.94
CA ASN A 48 16.51 -11.69 -2.70
C ASN A 48 16.62 -10.16 -2.77
N THR A 49 15.72 -9.49 -3.50
CA THR A 49 15.86 -8.03 -3.73
C THR A 49 14.80 -7.21 -3.00
N GLN A 50 15.28 -6.24 -2.23
CA GLN A 50 14.51 -5.14 -1.65
C GLN A 50 14.04 -4.19 -2.73
N LEU A 51 12.77 -3.84 -2.67
CA LEU A 51 12.21 -2.76 -3.44
C LEU A 51 12.43 -1.42 -2.78
N PHE A 52 12.61 -0.43 -3.63
CA PHE A 52 12.71 0.95 -3.22
C PHE A 52 11.76 1.74 -4.09
N VAL A 53 10.83 2.42 -3.44
CA VAL A 53 9.76 3.15 -4.11
C VAL A 53 10.38 4.31 -4.86
N PHE A 54 10.08 4.45 -6.16
CA PHE A 54 10.36 5.67 -6.87
C PHE A 54 9.23 6.65 -6.63
N LYS A 55 9.57 7.87 -6.25
CA LYS A 55 8.62 8.97 -6.37
C LYS A 55 8.68 9.48 -7.80
N VAL A 56 7.54 9.45 -8.47
CA VAL A 56 7.35 10.08 -9.77
C VAL A 56 6.68 11.43 -9.52
N ASP A 57 7.45 12.51 -9.66
CA ASP A 57 6.91 13.87 -9.57
C ASP A 57 6.76 14.43 -11.00
N VAL A 58 5.54 14.84 -11.35
CA VAL A 58 5.28 15.65 -12.55
C VAL A 58 5.31 17.10 -12.12
N THR A 59 6.29 17.86 -12.61
CA THR A 59 6.40 19.30 -12.34
C THR A 59 5.94 20.09 -13.55
N HIS A 60 4.91 20.92 -13.35
CA HIS A 60 4.48 21.93 -14.31
C HIS A 60 5.18 23.25 -13.96
N HIS A 61 6.41 23.45 -14.46
CA HIS A 61 7.12 24.71 -14.26
C HIS A 61 6.64 25.74 -15.28
N GLY A 62 5.55 26.45 -14.95
CA GLY A 62 5.11 27.64 -15.66
C GLY A 62 4.62 27.40 -17.08
N VAL A 63 3.85 28.34 -17.60
CA VAL A 63 3.10 28.30 -18.88
C VAL A 63 3.99 28.11 -20.13
N ARG A 64 5.32 27.99 -19.99
CA ARG A 64 6.29 27.89 -21.11
C ARG A 64 7.18 26.65 -21.14
N ASN A 65 7.10 25.72 -20.19
CA ASN A 65 7.94 24.50 -20.23
C ASN A 65 7.12 23.22 -20.28
N ALA A 66 7.54 22.30 -21.16
CA ALA A 66 6.96 20.97 -21.30
C ALA A 66 6.97 20.21 -19.95
N PRO A 67 5.99 19.33 -19.70
CA PRO A 67 5.90 18.57 -18.46
C PRO A 67 7.17 17.73 -18.26
N ARG A 68 7.80 17.85 -17.08
CA ARG A 68 8.99 17.08 -16.71
C ARG A 68 8.62 15.99 -15.70
N LEU A 69 8.98 14.75 -16.04
CA LEU A 69 8.89 13.60 -15.15
C LEU A 69 10.20 13.45 -14.37
N THR A 70 10.15 13.53 -13.05
CA THR A 70 11.31 13.28 -12.19
C THR A 70 11.12 12.00 -11.41
N LEU A 71 12.11 11.10 -11.49
CA LEU A 71 12.17 9.89 -10.67
C LEU A 71 13.22 10.08 -9.57
N ARG A 72 12.83 9.83 -8.32
CA ARG A 72 13.73 9.87 -7.16
C ARG A 72 13.67 8.57 -6.39
N THR A 73 14.83 8.06 -5.99
CA THR A 73 14.92 6.95 -5.04
C THR A 73 14.54 7.45 -3.65
N THR A 74 13.75 6.67 -2.91
CA THR A 74 13.41 7.04 -1.52
C THR A 74 14.49 6.65 -0.52
N VAL A 75 15.44 5.81 -0.93
CA VAL A 75 16.56 5.33 -0.10
C VAL A 75 17.88 5.30 -0.90
N PRO A 76 19.04 5.05 -0.25
CA PRO A 76 20.29 4.78 -0.96
C PRO A 76 20.23 3.53 -1.85
N VAL A 77 20.86 3.60 -3.02
CA VAL A 77 20.91 2.50 -4.01
C VAL A 77 22.36 2.26 -4.43
N ARG A 78 22.76 0.99 -4.54
CA ARG A 78 24.11 0.61 -4.98
C ARG A 78 24.24 0.66 -6.50
N CYS A 79 25.45 0.92 -7.00
CA CYS A 79 25.72 0.83 -8.44
C CYS A 79 25.40 -0.59 -8.96
N GLY A 80 24.75 -0.68 -10.13
CA GLY A 80 24.35 -1.95 -10.75
C GLY A 80 23.11 -2.62 -10.13
N GLN A 81 22.51 -2.03 -9.09
CA GLN A 81 21.30 -2.55 -8.47
C GLN A 81 20.06 -2.27 -9.32
N GLU A 82 19.15 -3.25 -9.39
CA GLU A 82 17.87 -3.13 -10.09
C GLU A 82 16.92 -2.17 -9.37
N LEU A 83 16.17 -1.43 -10.19
CA LEU A 83 15.24 -0.39 -9.75
C LEU A 83 13.80 -0.84 -10.03
N TYR A 84 12.95 -0.78 -9.01
CA TYR A 84 11.57 -1.29 -9.08
C TYR A 84 10.55 -0.24 -8.65
N THR A 85 9.40 -0.21 -9.31
CA THR A 85 8.24 0.62 -8.92
C THR A 85 7.01 -0.24 -8.66
N SER A 86 6.06 0.27 -7.87
CA SER A 86 4.80 -0.41 -7.53
C SER A 86 3.69 0.02 -8.48
N TYR A 87 2.98 -0.94 -9.08
CA TYR A 87 1.76 -0.67 -9.87
C TYR A 87 0.49 -0.56 -9.04
N THR A 88 0.56 -0.89 -7.74
CA THR A 88 -0.58 -0.91 -6.82
C THR A 88 -0.29 -0.04 -5.60
N HIS A 89 -1.32 0.28 -4.81
CA HIS A 89 -1.12 0.97 -3.56
C HIS A 89 -0.37 0.08 -2.56
N SER A 90 0.56 0.66 -1.79
CA SER A 90 1.43 -0.10 -0.88
C SER A 90 0.65 -0.81 0.22
N LEU A 91 -0.47 -0.23 0.67
CA LEU A 91 -1.33 -0.76 1.73
C LEU A 91 -2.27 -1.87 1.26
N GLU A 92 -2.41 -2.17 -0.04
CA GLU A 92 -3.26 -3.28 -0.50
C GLU A 92 -2.72 -4.64 -0.01
N PRO A 93 -3.48 -5.46 0.74
CA PRO A 93 -3.05 -6.79 1.16
C PRO A 93 -2.69 -7.69 -0.02
N THR A 94 -1.82 -8.68 0.20
CA THR A 94 -1.31 -9.58 -0.87
C THR A 94 -2.42 -10.21 -1.71
N LEU A 95 -3.52 -10.65 -1.10
CA LEU A 95 -4.66 -11.25 -1.81
C LEU A 95 -5.28 -10.25 -2.82
N VAL A 96 -5.60 -9.04 -2.37
CA VAL A 96 -6.19 -7.97 -3.20
C VAL A 96 -5.19 -7.46 -4.23
N ARG A 97 -3.95 -7.27 -3.80
CA ARG A 97 -2.86 -6.79 -4.64
C ARG A 97 -2.59 -7.71 -5.83
N ARG A 98 -2.53 -9.02 -5.61
CA ARG A 98 -2.32 -10.01 -6.67
C ARG A 98 -3.50 -10.04 -7.64
N GLU A 99 -4.72 -9.98 -7.13
CA GLU A 99 -5.93 -9.89 -7.94
C GLU A 99 -5.91 -8.64 -8.86
N ASN A 100 -5.59 -7.47 -8.31
CA ASN A 100 -5.50 -6.22 -9.06
C ASN A 100 -4.42 -6.25 -10.15
N LEU A 101 -3.26 -6.84 -9.85
CA LEU A 101 -2.17 -6.99 -10.82
C LEU A 101 -2.52 -7.99 -11.93
N SER A 102 -3.13 -9.11 -11.57
CA SER A 102 -3.55 -10.11 -12.55
C SER A 102 -4.62 -9.53 -13.48
N ARG A 103 -5.65 -8.88 -12.93
CA ARG A 103 -6.73 -8.25 -13.71
C ARG A 103 -6.28 -7.05 -14.54
N GLY A 104 -5.47 -6.15 -13.96
CA GLY A 104 -5.15 -4.86 -14.57
C GLY A 104 -3.81 -4.81 -15.32
N LYS A 105 -2.92 -5.77 -15.07
CA LYS A 105 -1.56 -5.83 -15.63
C LYS A 105 -1.19 -7.22 -16.18
N TYR A 106 -2.09 -8.21 -16.08
CA TYR A 106 -1.94 -9.54 -16.68
C TYR A 106 -0.69 -10.29 -16.21
N PHE A 107 -0.32 -10.14 -14.92
CA PHE A 107 0.74 -10.93 -14.30
C PHE A 107 0.48 -11.19 -12.82
N ASP A 108 1.03 -12.29 -12.32
CA ASP A 108 0.94 -12.69 -10.93
C ASP A 108 2.23 -12.37 -10.15
N CYS A 109 2.15 -11.39 -9.24
CA CYS A 109 3.32 -10.94 -8.49
C CYS A 109 3.85 -11.97 -7.48
N SER A 110 5.09 -12.42 -7.65
CA SER A 110 5.78 -13.34 -6.73
C SER A 110 6.93 -12.69 -5.96
N CYS A 111 6.82 -11.38 -5.66
CA CYS A 111 7.82 -10.65 -4.88
C CYS A 111 7.95 -11.20 -3.45
N THR A 112 9.01 -10.82 -2.76
CA THR A 112 9.30 -11.23 -1.36
C THR A 112 8.12 -10.99 -0.43
N ARG A 113 7.44 -9.84 -0.55
CA ARG A 113 6.22 -9.54 0.21
C ARG A 113 5.09 -10.52 -0.09
N CYS A 114 4.78 -10.75 -1.37
CA CYS A 114 3.65 -11.61 -1.76
C CYS A 114 3.90 -13.09 -1.51
N LYS A 115 5.15 -13.50 -1.28
CA LYS A 115 5.49 -14.86 -0.86
C LYS A 115 5.34 -15.08 0.64
N ASP A 116 5.40 -14.01 1.43
CA ASP A 116 5.37 -14.08 2.88
C ASP A 116 3.93 -13.99 3.42
N PRO A 117 3.42 -15.01 4.14
CA PRO A 117 2.08 -14.96 4.75
C PRO A 117 1.85 -13.80 5.72
N THR A 118 2.92 -13.30 6.33
CA THR A 118 2.87 -12.16 7.26
C THR A 118 3.09 -10.82 6.57
N GLU A 119 3.33 -10.83 5.26
CA GLU A 119 3.64 -9.66 4.44
C GLU A 119 4.80 -8.84 5.04
N LEU A 120 5.90 -9.52 5.36
CA LEU A 120 7.13 -8.97 5.96
C LEU A 120 6.91 -8.55 7.41
N GLY A 121 6.12 -9.35 8.13
CA GLY A 121 5.70 -9.06 9.49
C GLY A 121 4.80 -7.84 9.62
N THR A 122 4.27 -7.26 8.53
CA THR A 122 3.31 -6.14 8.60
C THR A 122 1.89 -6.59 8.90
N HIS A 123 1.54 -7.82 8.54
CA HIS A 123 0.22 -8.41 8.76
C HIS A 123 -0.93 -7.63 8.08
N LEU A 124 -0.69 -7.07 6.89
CA LEU A 124 -1.68 -6.26 6.17
C LEU A 124 -2.95 -7.01 5.79
N GLY A 125 -2.88 -8.32 5.55
CA GLY A 125 -4.01 -9.20 5.25
C GLY A 125 -4.41 -10.13 6.40
N THR A 126 -3.79 -10.03 7.58
CA THR A 126 -4.03 -10.97 8.69
C THR A 126 -5.32 -10.68 9.45
N LEU A 127 -6.13 -11.72 9.66
CA LEU A 127 -7.34 -11.63 10.50
C LEU A 127 -7.05 -12.16 11.91
N LYS A 128 -7.82 -11.70 12.90
CA LYS A 128 -7.86 -12.31 14.23
C LYS A 128 -8.73 -13.56 14.20
N CYS A 129 -8.35 -14.59 14.95
CA CYS A 129 -9.15 -15.79 15.09
C CYS A 129 -10.37 -15.51 15.97
N ASN A 130 -11.54 -16.01 15.57
CA ASN A 130 -12.75 -15.93 16.37
C ASN A 130 -12.95 -17.15 17.29
N LYS A 131 -12.01 -18.10 17.30
CA LYS A 131 -12.06 -19.33 18.12
C LYS A 131 -11.07 -19.34 19.26
N CYS A 132 -10.03 -18.51 19.22
CA CYS A 132 -9.02 -18.43 20.27
C CYS A 132 -8.31 -17.07 20.26
N ASP A 133 -7.74 -16.70 21.40
CA ASP A 133 -6.90 -15.52 21.61
C ASP A 133 -5.53 -16.02 22.12
N PRO A 134 -4.38 -15.59 21.57
CA PRO A 134 -4.15 -14.56 20.55
C PRO A 134 -4.09 -15.08 19.10
N GLY A 135 -4.99 -15.99 18.72
CA GLY A 135 -5.08 -16.60 17.38
C GLY A 135 -5.01 -15.61 16.20
N LEU A 136 -4.11 -15.86 15.24
CA LEU A 136 -4.05 -15.12 13.96
C LEU A 136 -4.32 -16.04 12.77
N ILE A 137 -5.17 -15.61 11.85
CA ILE A 137 -5.53 -16.36 10.64
C ILE A 137 -4.67 -15.83 9.47
N LEU A 138 -3.86 -16.72 8.89
CA LEU A 138 -2.89 -16.44 7.83
C LEU A 138 -3.07 -17.40 6.65
N SER A 139 -2.79 -16.95 5.43
CA SER A 139 -2.79 -17.82 4.25
C SER A 139 -1.70 -18.89 4.34
N THR A 140 -2.01 -20.14 4.01
CA THR A 140 -1.04 -21.23 3.94
C THR A 140 -0.18 -21.16 2.67
N ASN A 141 -0.68 -20.52 1.61
CA ASN A 141 0.05 -20.26 0.38
C ASN A 141 -0.41 -18.91 -0.21
N PRO A 142 0.25 -17.79 0.13
CA PRO A 142 -0.18 -16.45 -0.28
C PRO A 142 -0.16 -16.20 -1.80
N LEU A 143 0.54 -17.04 -2.57
CA LEU A 143 0.56 -16.97 -4.03
C LEU A 143 -0.63 -17.64 -4.68
N ASP A 144 -1.36 -18.50 -3.96
CA ASP A 144 -2.57 -19.14 -4.43
C ASP A 144 -3.80 -18.44 -3.83
N PRO A 145 -4.65 -17.78 -4.65
CA PRO A 145 -5.80 -17.06 -4.15
C PRO A 145 -6.87 -17.95 -3.51
N GLU A 146 -6.88 -19.25 -3.80
CA GLU A 146 -7.82 -20.25 -3.24
C GLU A 146 -7.22 -21.02 -2.06
N ALA A 147 -5.97 -20.72 -1.67
CA ALA A 147 -5.31 -21.36 -0.54
C ALA A 147 -6.14 -21.27 0.75
N GLN A 148 -5.97 -22.28 1.61
CA GLN A 148 -6.54 -22.24 2.95
C GLN A 148 -5.89 -21.15 3.78
N TRP A 149 -6.65 -20.63 4.74
CA TRP A 149 -6.20 -19.71 5.75
C TRP A 149 -6.34 -20.37 7.10
N LYS A 150 -5.25 -20.51 7.85
CA LYS A 150 -5.18 -21.30 9.08
C LYS A 150 -4.84 -20.40 10.27
N CYS A 151 -5.45 -20.69 11.41
CA CYS A 151 -5.10 -20.07 12.67
C CYS A 151 -3.69 -20.52 13.13
N SER A 152 -2.92 -19.60 13.70
CA SER A 152 -1.60 -19.87 14.28
C SER A 152 -1.65 -20.59 15.63
N HIS A 153 -2.80 -20.61 16.32
CA HIS A 153 -2.92 -21.12 17.69
C HIS A 153 -3.95 -22.25 17.87
N CYS A 154 -4.86 -22.45 16.93
CA CYS A 154 -5.85 -23.52 17.00
C CYS A 154 -6.10 -24.18 15.64
N GLU A 155 -6.97 -25.18 15.58
CA GLU A 155 -7.26 -25.94 14.36
C GLU A 155 -8.19 -25.22 13.37
N PHE A 156 -8.67 -24.03 13.72
CA PHE A 156 -9.56 -23.26 12.84
C PHE A 156 -8.89 -22.96 11.50
N SER A 157 -9.62 -23.22 10.42
CA SER A 157 -9.23 -22.88 9.05
C SER A 157 -10.43 -22.41 8.23
N THR A 158 -10.16 -21.64 7.18
CA THR A 158 -11.16 -21.13 6.25
C THR A 158 -10.56 -20.96 4.86
N GLY A 159 -11.36 -21.05 3.80
CA GLY A 159 -10.86 -20.93 2.42
C GLY A 159 -10.57 -19.49 1.99
N GLY A 160 -9.62 -19.30 1.06
CA GLY A 160 -9.26 -17.98 0.51
C GLY A 160 -10.45 -17.21 -0.08
N GLY A 161 -11.39 -17.89 -0.74
CA GLY A 161 -12.62 -17.26 -1.22
C GLY A 161 -13.52 -16.69 -0.11
N ALA A 162 -13.53 -17.27 1.09
CA ALA A 162 -14.27 -16.72 2.23
C ALA A 162 -13.60 -15.46 2.78
N VAL A 163 -12.27 -15.48 2.92
CA VAL A 163 -11.48 -14.29 3.30
C VAL A 163 -11.67 -13.17 2.28
N ARG A 164 -11.65 -13.48 0.98
CA ARG A 164 -11.90 -12.50 -0.09
C ARG A 164 -13.25 -11.80 0.07
N ARG A 165 -14.32 -12.55 0.36
CA ARG A 165 -15.66 -11.98 0.62
C ARG A 165 -15.68 -11.07 1.85
N VAL A 166 -14.99 -11.47 2.93
CA VAL A 166 -14.84 -10.62 4.12
C VAL A 166 -14.16 -9.30 3.74
N LEU A 167 -13.04 -9.36 3.02
CA LEU A 167 -12.31 -8.16 2.60
C LEU A 167 -13.16 -7.27 1.67
N SER A 168 -13.97 -7.85 0.76
CA SER A 168 -14.85 -7.07 -0.12
C SER A 168 -15.96 -6.35 0.63
N VAL A 169 -16.54 -6.98 1.67
CA VAL A 169 -17.55 -6.32 2.52
C VAL A 169 -16.93 -5.14 3.26
N ILE A 170 -15.74 -5.33 3.83
CA ILE A 170 -15.03 -4.26 4.54
C ILE A 170 -14.68 -3.12 3.58
N GLN A 171 -14.21 -3.45 2.37
CA GLN A 171 -13.90 -2.45 1.34
C GLN A 171 -15.13 -1.61 0.98
N ALA A 172 -16.31 -2.24 0.78
CA ALA A 172 -17.53 -1.49 0.47
C ALA A 172 -17.93 -0.50 1.60
N GLU A 173 -17.73 -0.88 2.86
CA GLU A 173 -17.96 0.03 3.99
C GLU A 173 -16.90 1.14 4.10
N MET A 174 -15.63 0.84 3.76
CA MET A 174 -14.59 1.85 3.64
C MET A 174 -14.94 2.89 2.58
N ASP A 175 -15.37 2.44 1.40
CA ASP A 175 -15.75 3.29 0.28
C ASP A 175 -16.92 4.21 0.66
N ALA A 176 -17.92 3.69 1.37
CA ALA A 176 -19.06 4.48 1.84
C ALA A 176 -18.66 5.67 2.73
N VAL A 177 -17.61 5.50 3.54
CA VAL A 177 -17.09 6.54 4.44
C VAL A 177 -16.10 7.48 3.72
N GLU A 178 -15.42 7.00 2.69
CA GLU A 178 -14.48 7.81 1.88
C GLU A 178 -15.18 8.97 1.17
N TRP A 179 -16.41 8.76 0.68
CA TRP A 179 -17.20 9.77 -0.03
C TRP A 179 -17.95 10.76 0.86
N MET A 180 -17.84 10.65 2.19
CA MET A 180 -18.50 11.59 3.11
C MET A 180 -17.87 13.00 3.03
N PRO A 181 -18.66 14.07 3.28
CA PRO A 181 -18.13 15.41 3.50
C PRO A 181 -17.08 15.41 4.63
N LEU A 182 -16.11 16.33 4.58
CA LEU A 182 -15.04 16.42 5.58
C LEU A 182 -15.49 17.25 6.79
N ASP A 183 -16.35 16.65 7.62
CA ASP A 183 -16.92 17.25 8.83
C ASP A 183 -16.78 16.33 10.06
N GLU A 184 -17.33 16.74 11.21
CA GLU A 184 -17.33 15.98 12.45
C GLU A 184 -17.94 14.57 12.28
N GLN A 185 -19.04 14.45 11.52
CA GLN A 185 -19.70 13.16 11.28
C GLN A 185 -18.77 12.19 10.55
N SER A 186 -17.92 12.71 9.67
CA SER A 186 -16.91 11.94 8.93
C SER A 186 -15.83 11.35 9.84
N VAL A 187 -15.45 12.06 10.91
CA VAL A 187 -14.49 11.60 11.92
C VAL A 187 -15.12 10.48 12.73
N GLU A 188 -16.34 10.71 13.23
CA GLU A 188 -17.05 9.70 14.01
C GLU A 188 -17.33 8.43 13.21
N ALA A 189 -17.69 8.55 11.92
CA ALA A 189 -17.93 7.40 11.06
C ALA A 189 -16.67 6.52 10.93
N ARG A 190 -15.50 7.14 10.77
CA ARG A 190 -14.21 6.43 10.71
C ARG A 190 -13.84 5.79 12.04
N GLU A 191 -14.08 6.48 13.15
CA GLU A 191 -13.88 5.92 14.50
C GLU A 191 -14.83 4.73 14.78
N ARG A 192 -16.09 4.81 14.36
CA ARG A 192 -17.04 3.68 14.42
C ARG A 192 -16.54 2.50 13.60
N LEU A 193 -16.05 2.75 12.39
CA LEU A 193 -15.51 1.71 11.51
C LEU A 193 -14.25 1.05 12.11
N TRP A 194 -13.35 1.86 12.69
CA TRP A 194 -12.18 1.35 13.42
C TRP A 194 -12.59 0.47 14.61
N ARG A 195 -13.54 0.91 15.44
CA ARG A 195 -14.05 0.14 16.59
C ARG A 195 -14.71 -1.17 16.17
N LYS A 196 -15.42 -1.17 15.05
CA LYS A 196 -16.06 -2.38 14.49
C LYS A 196 -15.04 -3.42 14.08
N TYR A 197 -13.96 -3.02 13.41
CA TYR A 197 -13.01 -3.98 12.83
C TYR A 197 -11.76 -4.25 13.68
N ARG A 198 -11.48 -3.49 14.74
CA ARG A 198 -10.31 -3.73 15.61
C ARG A 198 -10.32 -5.10 16.30
N SER A 199 -11.48 -5.72 16.48
CA SER A 199 -11.63 -7.08 17.06
C SER A 199 -11.52 -8.18 16.01
N VAL A 200 -11.70 -7.87 14.73
CA VAL A 200 -11.70 -8.82 13.61
C VAL A 200 -10.36 -8.84 12.88
N LEU A 201 -9.71 -7.69 12.77
CA LEU A 201 -8.50 -7.51 11.98
C LEU A 201 -7.28 -7.38 12.88
N HIS A 202 -6.13 -7.83 12.38
CA HIS A 202 -4.86 -7.55 13.05
C HIS A 202 -4.67 -6.01 13.21
N PRO A 203 -4.07 -5.51 14.31
CA PRO A 203 -3.90 -4.07 14.51
C PRO A 203 -3.18 -3.34 13.38
N ARG A 204 -2.30 -4.03 12.63
CA ARG A 204 -1.59 -3.49 11.45
C ARG A 204 -2.20 -3.91 10.10
N HIS A 205 -3.41 -4.45 10.10
CA HIS A 205 -4.14 -4.80 8.87
C HIS A 205 -4.32 -3.56 7.98
N ALA A 206 -4.37 -3.76 6.67
CA ALA A 206 -4.51 -2.71 5.67
C ALA A 206 -5.67 -1.77 5.96
N PHE A 207 -6.89 -2.29 6.14
CA PHE A 207 -8.07 -1.47 6.45
C PHE A 207 -7.92 -0.67 7.75
N ILE A 208 -7.41 -1.27 8.83
CA ILE A 208 -7.16 -0.53 10.08
C ILE A 208 -6.15 0.60 9.83
N THR A 209 -5.10 0.32 9.06
CA THR A 209 -4.07 1.29 8.69
C THR A 209 -4.65 2.41 7.80
N CYS A 210 -5.52 2.09 6.84
CA CYS A 210 -6.20 3.09 6.01
C CYS A 210 -7.15 3.98 6.82
N ILE A 211 -7.91 3.41 7.76
CA ILE A 211 -8.78 4.19 8.66
C ILE A 211 -7.94 5.14 9.50
N ARG A 212 -6.87 4.63 10.12
CA ARG A 212 -5.91 5.44 10.89
C ARG A 212 -5.29 6.55 10.05
N LEU A 213 -4.87 6.24 8.82
CA LEU A 213 -4.31 7.22 7.90
C LEU A 213 -5.34 8.32 7.58
N SER A 214 -6.60 7.94 7.39
CA SER A 214 -7.67 8.91 7.17
C SER A 214 -7.90 9.78 8.41
N LEU A 215 -8.04 9.19 9.60
CA LEU A 215 -8.20 9.90 10.87
C LEU A 215 -7.03 10.86 11.16
N SER A 216 -5.78 10.46 10.90
CA SER A 216 -4.60 11.32 11.08
C SER A 216 -4.66 12.61 10.26
N GLN A 217 -5.35 12.57 9.11
CA GLN A 217 -5.51 13.73 8.23
C GLN A 217 -6.71 14.61 8.60
N LEU A 218 -7.66 14.09 9.39
CA LEU A 218 -8.84 14.82 9.86
C LEU A 218 -8.60 15.47 11.22
N TYR A 219 -7.95 14.75 12.15
CA TYR A 219 -7.57 15.29 13.45
C TYR A 219 -6.63 16.49 13.29
N GLY A 220 -7.06 17.62 13.84
CA GLY A 220 -6.38 18.90 13.77
C GLY A 220 -6.82 19.81 12.61
N ARG A 221 -7.73 19.36 11.73
CA ARG A 221 -8.10 20.12 10.51
C ARG A 221 -9.60 20.38 10.35
N VAL A 222 -10.44 19.46 10.81
CA VAL A 222 -11.91 19.54 10.66
C VAL A 222 -12.51 20.35 11.82
N PRO A 223 -13.56 21.19 11.59
CA PRO A 223 -14.27 21.87 12.68
C PRO A 223 -14.74 20.90 13.78
N GLY A 224 -14.59 21.28 15.04
CA GLY A 224 -14.83 20.41 16.21
C GLY A 224 -13.65 19.48 16.54
N TYR A 225 -12.72 19.32 15.62
CA TYR A 225 -11.48 18.55 15.78
C TYR A 225 -10.26 19.36 15.35
N ARG A 226 -10.32 20.70 15.38
CA ARG A 226 -9.13 21.53 15.09
C ARG A 226 -8.11 21.37 16.22
N LEU A 227 -6.84 21.68 15.94
CA LEU A 227 -5.76 21.50 16.92
C LEU A 227 -5.99 22.23 18.24
N ASP A 228 -6.65 23.39 18.17
CA ASP A 228 -7.03 24.26 19.27
C ASP A 228 -8.36 23.87 19.95
N GLU A 229 -9.17 23.03 19.30
CA GLU A 229 -10.50 22.61 19.79
C GLU A 229 -10.48 21.20 20.41
N MET A 230 -9.51 20.37 20.04
CA MET A 230 -9.42 18.99 20.54
C MET A 230 -8.98 18.95 22.01
N PRO A 231 -9.53 18.04 22.83
CA PRO A 231 -8.98 17.73 24.14
C PRO A 231 -7.69 16.90 24.03
N ASP A 232 -6.85 16.95 25.05
CA ASP A 232 -5.54 16.27 25.11
C ASP A 232 -5.60 14.78 24.74
N ILE A 233 -6.68 14.08 25.14
CA ILE A 233 -6.89 12.67 24.81
C ILE A 233 -6.97 12.41 23.29
N LEU A 234 -7.50 13.35 22.51
CA LEU A 234 -7.53 13.24 21.05
C LEU A 234 -6.18 13.60 20.43
N HIS A 235 -5.38 14.47 21.05
CA HIS A 235 -3.99 14.68 20.63
C HIS A 235 -3.13 13.45 20.86
N GLU A 236 -3.24 12.82 22.04
CA GLU A 236 -2.57 11.54 22.35
C GLU A 236 -2.99 10.45 21.36
N ARG A 237 -4.29 10.37 21.06
CA ARG A 237 -4.82 9.44 20.06
C ARG A 237 -4.21 9.68 18.67
N LYS A 238 -4.08 10.94 18.24
CA LYS A 238 -3.42 11.29 16.97
C LYS A 238 -1.95 10.85 16.97
N ILE A 239 -1.24 11.03 18.08
CA ILE A 239 0.17 10.60 18.23
C ILE A 239 0.30 9.08 18.11
N GLU A 240 -0.56 8.32 18.80
CA GLU A 240 -0.60 6.85 18.70
C GLU A 240 -0.84 6.39 17.26
N ILE A 241 -1.83 7.00 16.59
CA ILE A 241 -2.14 6.72 15.19
C ILE A 241 -0.89 6.95 14.31
N CYS A 242 -0.20 8.07 14.48
CA CYS A 242 1.02 8.35 13.74
C CYS A 242 2.11 7.30 14.00
N LYS A 243 2.33 6.90 15.25
CA LYS A 243 3.30 5.84 15.59
C LYS A 243 2.95 4.51 14.91
N ASP A 244 1.69 4.11 14.95
CA ASP A 244 1.19 2.89 14.29
C ASP A 244 1.38 2.94 12.76
N LEU A 245 1.10 4.10 12.14
CA LEU A 245 1.29 4.30 10.71
C LEU A 245 2.78 4.23 10.32
N MET A 246 3.65 4.81 11.14
CA MET A 246 5.09 4.80 10.90
C MET A 246 5.67 3.38 10.98
N ALA A 247 5.21 2.56 11.92
CA ALA A 247 5.62 1.16 12.02
C ALA A 247 5.30 0.34 10.74
N VAL A 248 4.19 0.65 10.06
CA VAL A 248 3.86 0.04 8.76
C VAL A 248 4.69 0.68 7.63
N ALA A 249 4.85 2.01 7.65
CA ALA A 249 5.61 2.75 6.64
C ALA A 249 7.09 2.37 6.61
N ASP A 250 7.72 2.10 7.75
CA ASP A 250 9.12 1.68 7.86
C ASP A 250 9.41 0.39 7.07
N VAL A 251 8.40 -0.47 6.93
CA VAL A 251 8.49 -1.72 6.17
C VAL A 251 8.09 -1.54 4.71
N LEU A 252 6.99 -0.84 4.40
CA LEU A 252 6.47 -0.79 3.02
C LEU A 252 7.00 0.37 2.19
N GLU A 253 7.20 1.52 2.82
CA GLU A 253 7.54 2.82 2.21
C GLU A 253 8.64 3.57 3.01
N PRO A 254 9.83 2.98 3.20
CA PRO A 254 10.95 3.58 3.92
C PRO A 254 11.54 4.75 3.13
N GLY A 255 12.20 5.62 3.88
CA GLY A 255 12.81 6.83 3.36
C GLY A 255 11.79 7.96 3.19
N LEU A 256 12.01 8.86 2.23
CA LEU A 256 11.17 10.05 2.08
C LEU A 256 9.92 9.75 1.23
N THR A 257 8.82 9.37 1.87
CA THR A 257 7.59 8.92 1.20
C THR A 257 6.36 9.75 1.58
N ARG A 258 5.32 9.72 0.71
CA ARG A 258 4.08 10.48 0.92
C ARG A 258 3.33 10.01 2.16
N LEU A 259 3.38 8.72 2.48
CA LEU A 259 2.72 8.16 3.66
C LEU A 259 3.29 8.78 4.95
N ARG A 260 4.61 8.91 5.04
CA ARG A 260 5.30 9.47 6.22
C ARG A 260 5.01 10.95 6.41
N GLY A 261 5.04 11.73 5.33
CA GLY A 261 4.75 13.17 5.38
C GLY A 261 3.33 13.51 5.85
N LYS A 262 2.39 12.55 5.87
CA LYS A 262 1.04 12.75 6.42
C LYS A 262 0.99 12.68 7.94
N CYS A 263 2.00 12.11 8.59
CA CYS A 263 2.10 11.98 10.05
C CYS A 263 2.98 13.07 10.69
N GLU A 264 3.74 13.82 9.88
CA GLU A 264 4.70 14.85 10.32
C GLU A 264 4.08 16.27 10.38
N SER A 265 2.75 16.40 10.30
CA SER A 265 2.01 17.67 10.23
C SER A 265 0.93 17.86 11.31
#